data_AF-A0AAV3IHB8-F1
#
_entry.id   AF-A0AAV3IHB8-F1
#
_cell.length_a   1.000
_cell.length_b   1.000
_cell.length_c   1.000
_cell.angle_alpha   90.00
_cell.angle_beta   90.00
_cell.angle_gamma   90.00
#
_symmetry.space_group_name_H-M   'P 1'
#
loop_
_entity.id
_entity.type
_entity.pdbx_description
1 polymer ?
#
loop_
_entity_poly.entity_id
_entity_poly.type
_entity_poly.pdbx_seq_one_letter_code
_entity_poly.pdbx_strand_id
1 'polypeptide(L)' 'MMQNSAKKLEYEERFNAALLKLQACQEEKQVASCLKCEKVLNCKIRNSYVDAAYENMSLGEAGGFDFN' A
#
# COMPACT_ATOMS: atom_id res chain seq x y z
N MET A 1 -12.16 18.16 -16.76
CA MET A 1 -11.99 16.98 -15.87
C MET A 1 -10.86 16.04 -16.34
N MET A 2 -9.70 16.56 -16.77
CA MET A 2 -8.56 15.71 -17.21
C MET A 2 -7.55 15.41 -16.08
N GLN A 3 -7.58 16.18 -14.99
CA GLN A 3 -6.58 16.06 -13.92
C GLN A 3 -6.82 14.84 -13.00
N ASN A 4 -8.07 14.37 -12.87
CA ASN A 4 -8.38 13.22 -12.00
C ASN A 4 -7.99 11.87 -12.60
N SER A 5 -8.00 11.72 -13.93
CA SER A 5 -7.72 10.43 -14.57
C SER A 5 -6.22 10.08 -14.54
N ALA A 6 -5.34 11.06 -14.79
CA ALA A 6 -3.89 10.86 -14.73
C ALA A 6 -3.42 10.59 -13.29
N LYS A 7 -3.96 11.36 -12.34
CA LYS A 7 -3.69 11.18 -10.90
C LYS A 7 -4.11 9.78 -10.42
N LYS A 8 -5.28 9.31 -10.86
CA LYS A 8 -5.76 7.95 -10.54
C LYS A 8 -4.83 6.86 -11.10
N LEU A 9 -4.42 6.99 -12.36
CA LEU A 9 -3.51 6.01 -12.98
C LEU A 9 -2.18 5.89 -12.23
N GLU A 10 -1.59 7.03 -11.82
CA GLU A 10 -0.34 7.05 -11.05
C GLU A 10 -0.46 6.27 -9.73
N TYR A 11 -1.53 6.49 -8.96
CA TYR A 11 -1.73 5.77 -7.71
C TYR A 11 -2.03 4.28 -7.91
N GLU A 12 -2.75 3.93 -8.98
CA GLU A 12 -3.00 2.53 -9.34
C GLU A 12 -1.68 1.81 -9.68
N GLU A 13 -0.80 2.44 -10.46
CA GLU A 13 0.51 1.89 -10.79
C GLU A 13 1.40 1.70 -9.54
N ARG A 14 1.43 2.70 -8.66
CA ARG A 14 2.16 2.63 -7.38
C ARG A 14 1.63 1.52 -6.48
N PHE A 15 0.31 1.40 -6.35
CA PHE A 15 -0.35 0.35 -5.57
C PHE A 15 -0.01 -1.04 -6.12
N ASN A 16 -0.13 -1.24 -7.43
CA ASN A 16 0.16 -2.53 -8.07
C ASN A 16 1.64 -2.92 -7.90
N ALA A 17 2.57 -1.99 -8.05
CA ALA A 17 4.00 -2.25 -7.83
C ALA A 17 4.29 -2.66 -6.38
N ALA A 18 3.66 -1.99 -5.40
CA ALA A 18 3.82 -2.32 -3.98
C ALA A 18 3.18 -3.68 -3.64
N LEU A 19 2.02 -4.00 -4.23
CA LEU A 19 1.32 -5.27 -4.06
C LEU A 19 2.16 -6.44 -4.58
N LEU A 20 2.71 -6.34 -5.79
CA LEU A 20 3.57 -7.38 -6.36
C LEU A 20 4.80 -7.64 -5.48
N LYS A 21 5.43 -6.58 -4.98
CA LYS A 21 6.57 -6.68 -4.05
C LYS A 21 6.19 -7.32 -2.73
N LEU A 22 5.01 -7.01 -2.19
CA LEU A 22 4.49 -7.63 -0.97
C LEU A 22 4.24 -9.13 -1.16
N GLN A 23 3.60 -9.51 -2.26
CA GLN A 23 3.29 -10.89 -2.60
C GLN A 23 4.56 -11.72 -2.78
N ALA A 24 5.54 -11.22 -3.53
CA ALA A 24 6.84 -11.88 -3.67
C ALA A 24 7.55 -12.06 -2.30
N CYS A 25 7.49 -11.04 -1.43
CA CYS A 25 8.04 -11.15 -0.07
C CYS A 25 7.29 -12.18 0.79
N GLN A 26 5.96 -12.29 0.64
CA GLN A 26 5.14 -13.26 1.36
C GLN A 26 5.45 -14.69 0.91
N GLU A 27 5.62 -14.90 -0.39
CA GLU A 27 6.05 -16.17 -0.98
C GLU A 27 7.46 -16.55 -0.52
N GLU A 28 8.45 -15.66 -0.62
CA GLU A 28 9.82 -15.91 -0.16
C GLU A 28 9.87 -16.30 1.32
N LYS A 29 9.02 -15.67 2.14
CA LYS A 29 8.93 -15.93 3.59
C LYS A 29 7.96 -17.05 3.95
N GLN A 30 7.29 -17.66 2.97
CA GLN A 30 6.30 -18.72 3.16
C GLN A 30 5.19 -18.33 4.16
N VAL A 31 4.73 -17.08 4.11
CA VAL A 31 3.63 -16.57 4.94
C VAL A 31 2.45 -16.16 4.07
N ALA A 32 1.26 -16.67 4.38
CA ALA A 32 0.04 -16.33 3.64
C ALA A 32 -0.50 -14.90 3.90
N SER A 33 0.07 -14.19 4.87
CA SER A 33 -0.29 -12.81 5.21
C SER A 33 0.84 -12.18 6.00
N CYS A 34 1.03 -10.87 5.86
CA CYS A 34 1.97 -10.11 6.69
C CYS A 34 1.64 -10.18 8.19
N LEU A 35 0.40 -10.49 8.58
CA LEU A 35 0.05 -10.70 10.00
C LEU A 35 0.73 -11.93 10.61
N LYS A 36 1.16 -12.88 9.77
CA LYS A 36 1.93 -14.06 10.19
C LYS A 36 3.44 -13.82 10.14
N CYS A 37 3.88 -12.64 9.72
CA CYS A 37 5.30 -12.29 9.61
C CYS A 37 5.82 -11.71 10.93
N GLU A 38 6.95 -12.22 11.42
CA GLU A 38 7.61 -11.72 12.64
C GLU A 38 7.93 -10.21 12.59
N LYS A 39 8.11 -9.68 11.37
CA LYS A 39 8.44 -8.27 11.13
C LYS A 39 7.21 -7.39 10.93
N VAL A 40 5.98 -7.88 11.17
CA VAL A 40 4.73 -7.18 10.81
C VAL A 40 4.69 -5.70 11.20
N LEU A 41 5.18 -5.34 12.40
CA LEU A 41 5.20 -3.96 12.90
C LEU A 41 6.32 -3.11 12.28
N ASN A 42 7.42 -3.73 11.85
CA ASN A 42 8.65 -3.06 11.41
C ASN A 42 9.02 -3.41 9.95
N CYS A 43 8.06 -3.89 9.14
CA CYS A 43 8.31 -4.33 7.79
C CYS A 43 8.12 -3.18 6.80
N LYS A 44 9.23 -2.67 6.25
CA LYS A 44 9.20 -1.59 5.25
C LYS A 44 8.36 -1.95 4.02
N ILE A 45 8.41 -3.20 3.55
CA ILE A 45 7.64 -3.66 2.38
C ILE A 45 6.13 -3.61 2.67
N ARG A 46 5.71 -4.07 3.85
CA ARG A 46 4.32 -3.97 4.30
C ARG A 46 3.88 -2.52 4.41
N ASN A 47 4.69 -1.68 5.05
CA ASN A 47 4.33 -0.28 5.28
C ASN A 47 4.18 0.45 3.94
N SER A 48 5.10 0.28 2.99
CA SER A 48 4.95 0.85 1.65
C SER A 48 3.71 0.38 0.91
N TYR A 49 3.30 -0.89 1.07
CA TYR A 49 2.04 -1.38 0.51
C TYR A 49 0.82 -0.72 1.17
N VAL A 50 0.81 -0.60 2.50
CA VAL A 50 -0.28 0.05 3.24
C VAL A 50 -0.41 1.51 2.83
N ASP A 51 0.70 2.24 2.76
CA ASP A 51 0.72 3.64 2.34
C ASP A 51 0.16 3.78 0.90
N ALA A 52 0.65 2.97 -0.03
CA ALA A 52 0.17 2.99 -1.42
C ALA A 52 -1.31 2.61 -1.56
N ALA A 53 -1.81 1.71 -0.70
CA ALA A 53 -3.23 1.36 -0.68
C ALA A 53 -4.10 2.54 -0.22
N TYR A 54 -3.71 3.23 0.87
CA TYR A 54 -4.42 4.42 1.35
C TYR A 54 -4.38 5.54 0.33
N GLU A 55 -3.22 5.81 -0.27
CA GLU A 55 -3.06 6.80 -1.32
C GLU A 55 -3.93 6.48 -2.55
N ASN A 56 -3.99 5.21 -2.98
CA ASN A 56 -4.82 4.81 -4.11
C ASN A 56 -6.31 4.95 -3.84
N MET A 57 -6.77 4.60 -2.64
CA MET A 57 -8.17 4.75 -2.25
C MET A 57 -8.59 6.21 -2.10
N SER A 58 -7.68 7.05 -1.60
CA SER A 58 -7.94 8.47 -1.34
C SER A 58 -7.53 9.39 -2.49
N LEU A 59 -6.89 8.87 -3.53
CA LEU A 59 -6.15 9.67 -4.53
C LEU A 59 -5.20 10.67 -3.85
N GLY A 60 -4.51 10.23 -2.79
CA GLY A 60 -3.60 11.04 -2.00
C GLY A 60 -4.25 12.08 -1.09
N GLU A 61 -5.58 12.06 -0.92
CA GLU A 61 -6.25 12.90 0.06
C GLU A 61 -6.09 12.32 1.46
N ALA A 62 -5.52 13.10 2.38
CA ALA A 62 -5.46 12.70 3.77
C ALA A 62 -6.84 12.90 4.41
N GLY A 63 -7.48 11.80 4.83
CA GLY A 63 -8.66 11.88 5.69
C GLY A 63 -8.27 12.46 7.05
N GLY A 64 -8.98 13.49 7.50
CA GLY A 64 -8.79 14.05 8.83
C GLY A 64 -9.26 13.05 9.88
N PHE A 65 -8.32 12.33 10.50
CA PHE A 65 -8.59 11.58 11.71
C PHE A 65 -8.06 12.40 12.89
N ASP A 66 -8.96 12.95 13.69
CA ASP A 66 -8.64 13.62 14.95
C ASP A 66 -8.89 12.63 16.10
N PHE A 67 -7.88 12.40 16.95
CA PHE A 67 -7.96 11.53 18.12
C PHE A 67 -8.08 12.34 19.44
N ASN A 68 -8.28 13.66 19.36
CA ASN A 68 -8.44 14.54 20.53
C ASN A 68 -9.81 14.38 21.22
#